data_AF-A0AA97NLY7-F1
#
_entry.id   AF-A0AA97NLY7-F1
#
_cell.length_a   1.000
_cell.length_b   1.000
_cell.length_c   1.000
_cell.angle_alpha   90.00
_cell.angle_beta   90.00
_cell.angle_gamma   90.00
#
_symmetry.space_group_name_H-M   'P 1'
#
loop_
_entity.id
_entity.type
_entity.pdbx_description
1 polymer ?
#
loop_
_entity_poly.entity_id
_entity_poly.type
_entity_poly.pdbx_seq_one_letter_code
_entity_poly.pdbx_strand_id
1 'polypeptide(L)'
;MPMPRQTIIHLLLVALAVLASTAMSYAVGGDRSNSAQLQQRQVASSPAPQSSGGATAEAPAPAACVSVDLANPIKDIYPMNATGVLNATLTILPITMEAARRIIPAKYAILERPLRAALPDFPEGMYPVLLQAAHDHDVGLHGLGFTLPDFSRVGYEFPFIDLLGDGYSSFRWAPAQFLSADNEMAVNGSRDYGTIVHPATFDPACDAFRPSEDGKLLFGAKSAEPESSLTLEFTRTAGAQAVDAQPYPVAFFRNITNQPSFADGSKCDQMIRLFNTTLSQDPLGAPAAVKGRVSATNVGLGEELDGGEVEGIHVATAFVENNYLDCQSLKGYMGTGGSGDSDV
;
A
#
# COMPACT_ATOMS: atom_id res chain seq x y z
N MET A 1 -19.68 -8.40 -27.66
CA MET A 1 -19.80 -9.87 -27.56
C MET A 1 -20.39 -10.19 -26.20
N PRO A 2 -21.34 -11.14 -26.06
CA PRO A 2 -21.84 -11.52 -24.74
C PRO A 2 -20.72 -12.15 -23.92
N MET A 3 -20.51 -11.68 -22.68
CA MET A 3 -19.49 -12.24 -21.80
C MET A 3 -19.75 -13.73 -21.53
N PRO A 4 -18.71 -14.56 -21.38
CA PRO A 4 -18.86 -15.94 -20.94
C PRO A 4 -19.59 -15.99 -19.59
N ARG A 5 -20.55 -16.90 -19.45
CA ARG A 5 -21.32 -17.10 -18.20
C ARG A 5 -20.44 -17.26 -16.96
N GLN A 6 -19.24 -17.82 -17.10
CA GLN A 6 -18.28 -17.98 -16.00
C GLN A 6 -17.74 -16.64 -15.47
N THR A 7 -17.51 -15.66 -16.36
CA THR A 7 -17.04 -14.32 -15.98
C THR A 7 -18.10 -13.55 -15.20
N ILE A 8 -19.38 -13.71 -15.57
CA ILE A 8 -20.52 -13.11 -14.84
C ILE A 8 -20.65 -13.73 -13.44
N ILE A 9 -20.45 -15.04 -13.30
CA ILE A 9 -20.52 -15.72 -12.01
C ILE A 9 -19.34 -15.29 -11.10
N HIS A 10 -18.12 -15.13 -11.64
CA HIS A 10 -16.99 -14.63 -10.86
C HIS A 10 -17.15 -13.16 -10.46
N LEU A 11 -17.61 -12.28 -11.36
CA LEU A 11 -17.91 -10.89 -11.03
C LEU A 11 -19.02 -10.78 -9.97
N LEU A 12 -20.05 -11.63 -10.05
CA LEU A 12 -21.08 -11.70 -9.02
C LEU A 12 -20.54 -12.23 -7.70
N LEU A 13 -19.62 -13.19 -7.69
CA LEU A 13 -19.00 -13.71 -6.47
C LEU A 13 -18.03 -12.70 -5.84
N VAL A 14 -17.29 -11.94 -6.64
CA VAL A 14 -16.44 -10.84 -6.16
C VAL A 14 -17.30 -9.70 -5.63
N ALA A 15 -18.35 -9.30 -6.35
CA ALA A 15 -19.31 -8.32 -5.88
C ALA A 15 -20.05 -8.81 -4.62
N LEU A 16 -20.41 -10.09 -4.52
CA LEU A 16 -21.00 -10.70 -3.33
C LEU A 16 -20.00 -10.80 -2.17
N ALA A 17 -18.71 -11.05 -2.43
CA ALA A 17 -17.69 -11.05 -1.40
C ALA A 17 -17.50 -9.64 -0.83
N VAL A 18 -17.43 -8.62 -1.70
CA VAL A 18 -17.36 -7.19 -1.34
C VAL A 18 -18.65 -6.73 -0.63
N LEU A 19 -19.82 -7.21 -1.06
CA LEU A 19 -21.11 -6.90 -0.43
C LEU A 19 -21.31 -7.67 0.89
N ALA A 20 -20.76 -8.89 1.03
CA ALA A 20 -20.85 -9.68 2.24
C ALA A 20 -19.90 -9.17 3.33
N SER A 21 -18.68 -8.74 2.96
CA SER A 21 -17.75 -8.10 3.89
C SER A 21 -18.27 -6.75 4.37
N THR A 22 -18.98 -5.99 3.52
CA THR A 22 -19.68 -4.76 3.96
C THR A 22 -20.93 -5.06 4.79
N ALA A 23 -21.75 -6.06 4.44
CA ALA A 23 -22.96 -6.41 5.20
C ALA A 23 -22.67 -7.00 6.61
N MET A 24 -21.55 -7.71 6.80
CA MET A 24 -21.16 -8.21 8.13
C MET A 24 -20.67 -7.08 9.05
N SER A 25 -20.07 -6.02 8.52
CA SER A 25 -19.70 -4.84 9.31
C SER A 25 -20.92 -4.06 9.85
N TYR A 26 -22.06 -4.11 9.16
CA TYR A 26 -23.31 -3.50 9.64
C TYR A 26 -24.13 -4.40 10.59
N ALA A 27 -23.85 -5.70 10.67
CA ALA A 27 -24.69 -6.66 11.40
C ALA A 27 -24.19 -7.02 12.82
N VAL A 28 -23.00 -6.57 13.24
CA VAL A 28 -22.41 -6.92 14.56
C VAL A 28 -22.56 -5.81 15.61
N GLY A 29 -23.26 -4.72 15.29
CA GLY A 29 -23.70 -3.71 16.27
C GLY A 29 -25.03 -4.08 16.94
N GLY A 30 -25.08 -5.18 17.70
CA GLY A 30 -26.33 -5.63 18.33
C GLY A 30 -26.16 -6.64 19.45
N ASP A 31 -26.18 -6.13 20.68
CA ASP A 31 -26.50 -6.81 21.94
C ASP A 31 -25.69 -8.05 22.36
N ARG A 32 -24.86 -7.86 23.39
CA ARG A 32 -24.74 -8.83 24.50
C ARG A 32 -24.24 -8.14 25.79
N SER A 33 -25.22 -7.70 26.58
CA SER A 33 -25.09 -7.55 28.02
C SER A 33 -24.91 -8.93 28.67
N ASN A 34 -23.89 -9.10 29.50
CA ASN A 34 -23.99 -9.99 30.66
C ASN A 34 -23.03 -9.58 31.78
N SER A 35 -23.63 -9.47 32.94
CA SER A 35 -23.11 -9.04 34.23
C SER A 35 -22.17 -10.07 34.88
N ALA A 36 -21.11 -9.59 35.53
CA ALA A 36 -20.56 -10.20 36.75
C ALA A 36 -19.82 -9.14 37.62
N GLN A 37 -20.50 -8.76 38.71
CA GLN A 37 -20.06 -8.19 39.99
C GLN A 37 -18.79 -8.88 40.56
N LEU A 38 -17.86 -8.32 41.37
CA LEU A 38 -17.79 -7.34 42.48
C LEU A 38 -16.33 -6.76 42.51
N GLN A 39 -15.93 -5.63 43.13
CA GLN A 39 -16.22 -5.16 44.48
C GLN A 39 -15.68 -3.72 44.74
N GLN A 40 -16.56 -2.86 45.28
CA GLN A 40 -16.37 -1.76 46.24
C GLN A 40 -15.14 -0.82 46.22
N ARG A 41 -15.43 0.48 45.98
CA ARG A 41 -15.15 1.54 46.96
C ARG A 41 -16.11 2.73 46.79
N GLN A 42 -16.91 2.97 47.83
CA GLN A 42 -17.75 4.17 48.00
C GLN A 42 -16.87 5.34 48.48
N VAL A 43 -17.00 6.52 47.86
CA VAL A 43 -16.82 7.81 48.54
C VAL A 43 -17.83 8.84 47.99
N ALA A 44 -18.68 9.29 48.91
CA ALA A 44 -19.39 10.57 49.04
C ALA A 44 -19.98 11.31 47.81
N SER A 45 -21.29 11.53 47.91
CA SER A 45 -22.15 12.47 47.20
C SER A 45 -21.94 13.94 47.59
N SER A 46 -21.97 14.86 46.61
CA SER A 46 -22.59 16.22 46.64
C SER A 46 -22.29 16.98 45.33
N PRO A 47 -22.96 18.11 45.04
CA PRO A 47 -24.30 18.24 44.47
C PRO A 47 -24.27 18.66 42.98
N ALA A 48 -25.40 18.53 42.31
CA ALA A 48 -25.61 18.95 40.92
C ALA A 48 -25.38 20.46 40.70
N PRO A 49 -24.82 20.84 39.55
CA PRO A 49 -25.13 22.10 38.90
C PRO A 49 -25.87 21.86 37.58
N GLN A 50 -27.10 22.37 37.57
CA GLN A 50 -27.76 23.12 36.49
C GLN A 50 -27.39 22.79 35.03
N SER A 51 -28.43 22.33 34.32
CA SER A 51 -28.55 22.30 32.88
C SER A 51 -28.32 23.67 32.25
N SER A 52 -27.27 23.81 31.46
CA SER A 52 -27.19 24.78 30.38
C SER A 52 -27.13 24.00 29.07
N GLY A 53 -28.20 24.09 28.27
CA GLY A 53 -28.21 23.60 26.90
C GLY A 53 -27.17 24.36 26.08
N GLY A 54 -26.00 23.74 25.91
CA GLY A 54 -25.03 24.12 24.88
C GLY A 54 -25.31 23.27 23.66
N ALA A 55 -25.77 23.90 22.59
CA ALA A 55 -25.76 23.28 21.28
C ALA A 55 -24.32 22.83 21.01
N THR A 56 -24.11 21.52 20.92
CA THR A 56 -22.88 20.94 20.37
C THR A 56 -22.77 21.48 18.96
N ALA A 57 -21.85 22.43 18.76
CA ALA A 57 -21.43 22.82 17.44
C ALA A 57 -20.93 21.55 16.75
N GLU A 58 -21.70 21.07 15.79
CA GLU A 58 -21.32 20.00 14.89
C GLU A 58 -19.96 20.40 14.31
N ALA A 59 -18.94 19.61 14.60
CA ALA A 59 -17.61 19.83 14.04
C ALA A 59 -17.78 19.93 12.52
N PRO A 60 -17.19 20.94 11.86
CA PRO A 60 -17.29 21.04 10.41
C PRO A 60 -16.85 19.70 9.82
N ALA A 61 -17.66 19.15 8.91
CA ALA A 61 -17.28 17.98 8.14
C ALA A 61 -15.84 18.20 7.64
N PRO A 62 -14.94 17.22 7.81
CA PRO A 62 -13.56 17.37 7.36
C PRO A 62 -13.59 17.86 5.93
N ALA A 63 -12.85 18.95 5.65
CA ALA A 63 -12.79 19.53 4.32
C ALA A 63 -12.54 18.41 3.32
N ALA A 64 -13.38 18.31 2.29
CA ALA A 64 -13.23 17.29 1.26
C ALA A 64 -11.79 17.33 0.75
N CYS A 65 -11.09 16.22 0.96
CA CYS A 65 -9.75 15.98 0.51
C CYS A 65 -9.72 16.13 -1.02
N VAL A 66 -9.01 17.11 -1.56
CA VAL A 66 -8.82 17.27 -3.01
C VAL A 66 -7.36 16.98 -3.29
N SER A 67 -7.06 15.75 -3.72
CA SER A 67 -5.75 15.40 -4.22
C SER A 67 -5.37 16.31 -5.38
N VAL A 68 -4.09 16.71 -5.45
CA VAL A 68 -3.55 17.48 -6.59
C VAL A 68 -3.18 16.59 -7.79
N ASP A 69 -3.49 15.30 -7.72
CA ASP A 69 -3.10 14.31 -8.72
C ASP A 69 -4.00 14.32 -9.97
N LEU A 70 -3.44 13.80 -11.06
CA LEU A 70 -4.14 13.66 -12.34
C LEU A 70 -5.06 12.43 -12.31
N ALA A 71 -6.26 12.56 -12.87
CA ALA A 71 -7.26 11.48 -12.92
C ALA A 71 -6.73 10.18 -13.56
N ASN A 72 -7.37 9.05 -13.23
CA ASN A 72 -7.05 7.73 -13.77
C ASN A 72 -7.25 7.69 -15.30
N PRO A 73 -6.17 7.55 -16.11
CA PRO A 73 -6.25 7.61 -17.56
C PRO A 73 -6.76 6.30 -18.19
N ILE A 74 -6.85 5.21 -17.41
CA ILE A 74 -7.16 3.87 -17.95
C ILE A 74 -8.52 3.33 -17.50
N LYS A 75 -9.30 4.10 -16.73
CA LYS A 75 -10.61 3.67 -16.21
C LYS A 75 -11.59 3.22 -17.29
N ASP A 76 -11.57 3.87 -18.45
CA ASP A 76 -12.44 3.55 -19.58
C ASP A 76 -11.87 2.40 -20.44
N ILE A 77 -10.56 2.11 -20.31
CA ILE A 77 -9.87 1.02 -21.02
C ILE A 77 -10.13 -0.31 -20.31
N TYR A 78 -10.13 -0.31 -18.97
CA TYR A 78 -10.39 -1.48 -18.13
C TYR A 78 -11.63 -1.28 -17.24
N PRO A 79 -12.82 -1.06 -17.83
CA PRO A 79 -14.00 -0.66 -17.05
C PRO A 79 -14.49 -1.76 -16.11
N MET A 80 -14.09 -3.02 -16.32
CA MET A 80 -14.51 -4.17 -15.51
C MET A 80 -13.43 -4.66 -14.53
N ASN A 81 -12.28 -4.00 -14.49
CA ASN A 81 -11.21 -4.29 -13.53
C ASN A 81 -11.18 -3.22 -12.44
N ALA A 82 -10.60 -3.56 -11.30
CA ALA A 82 -10.18 -2.55 -10.34
C ALA A 82 -9.00 -1.77 -10.97
N THR A 83 -9.18 -0.46 -11.09
CA THR A 83 -8.12 0.44 -11.55
C THR A 83 -8.06 1.67 -10.67
N GLY A 84 -6.91 2.32 -10.65
CA GLY A 84 -6.74 3.58 -9.94
C GLY A 84 -5.39 4.20 -10.26
N VAL A 85 -4.99 5.16 -9.44
CA VAL A 85 -3.69 5.81 -9.52
C VAL A 85 -2.98 5.67 -8.20
N LEU A 86 -1.69 5.36 -8.28
CA LEU A 86 -0.76 5.40 -7.16
C LEU A 86 0.21 6.56 -7.37
N ASN A 87 0.04 7.64 -6.63
CA ASN A 87 1.08 8.65 -6.51
C ASN A 87 2.02 8.25 -5.38
N ALA A 88 3.19 7.72 -5.74
CA ALA A 88 4.03 7.00 -4.79
C ALA A 88 5.48 7.50 -4.78
N THR A 89 6.02 7.55 -3.57
CA THR A 89 7.46 7.58 -3.32
C THR A 89 7.93 6.15 -3.03
N LEU A 90 8.72 5.61 -3.95
CA LEU A 90 9.25 4.25 -3.94
C LEU A 90 10.73 4.32 -3.61
N THR A 91 11.14 3.75 -2.49
CA THR A 91 12.54 3.82 -2.07
C THR A 91 13.06 2.47 -1.62
N ILE A 92 14.37 2.29 -1.73
CA ILE A 92 15.03 1.08 -1.24
C ILE A 92 15.75 1.40 0.05
N LEU A 93 15.44 0.60 1.07
CA LEU A 93 16.20 0.50 2.32
C LEU A 93 17.08 -0.75 2.23
N PRO A 94 18.40 -0.61 2.01
CA PRO A 94 19.29 -1.75 2.00
C PRO A 94 19.46 -2.31 3.42
N ILE A 95 19.16 -3.58 3.61
CA ILE A 95 19.48 -4.32 4.85
C ILE A 95 20.43 -5.47 4.53
N THR A 96 21.07 -6.06 5.54
CA THR A 96 21.87 -7.27 5.31
C THR A 96 20.96 -8.44 4.92
N MET A 97 21.47 -9.36 4.11
CA MET A 97 20.77 -10.60 3.77
C MET A 97 20.45 -11.40 5.04
N GLU A 98 21.30 -11.33 6.06
CA GLU A 98 21.05 -11.94 7.37
C GLU A 98 19.82 -11.33 8.06
N ALA A 99 19.69 -10.00 8.07
CA ALA A 99 18.51 -9.32 8.58
C ALA A 99 17.26 -9.71 7.79
N ALA A 100 17.34 -9.70 6.46
CA ALA A 100 16.23 -10.14 5.60
C ALA A 100 15.77 -11.57 5.96
N ARG A 101 16.71 -12.49 6.26
CA ARG A 101 16.40 -13.86 6.67
C ARG A 101 15.82 -14.00 8.07
N ARG A 102 16.06 -13.06 8.98
CA ARG A 102 15.37 -13.01 10.27
C ARG A 102 13.93 -12.56 10.12
N ILE A 103 13.67 -11.63 9.20
CA ILE A 103 12.36 -10.99 9.02
C ILE A 103 11.44 -11.86 8.14
N ILE A 104 11.95 -12.36 7.02
CA ILE A 104 11.18 -13.17 6.05
C ILE A 104 10.95 -14.58 6.63
N PRO A 105 9.71 -15.11 6.61
CA PRO A 105 9.42 -16.45 7.09
C PRO A 105 10.32 -17.51 6.44
N ALA A 106 10.91 -18.38 7.25
CA ALA A 106 11.88 -19.38 6.80
C ALA A 106 11.34 -20.36 5.74
N LYS A 107 10.01 -20.48 5.59
CA LYS A 107 9.36 -21.26 4.54
C LYS A 107 9.55 -20.67 3.13
N TYR A 108 9.93 -19.40 3.03
CA TYR A 108 10.12 -18.72 1.75
C TYR A 108 11.61 -18.53 1.45
N ALA A 109 12.03 -18.96 0.25
CA ALA A 109 13.38 -18.65 -0.21
C ALA A 109 13.43 -17.20 -0.76
N ILE A 110 14.63 -16.62 -0.74
CA ILE A 110 14.95 -15.37 -1.44
C ILE A 110 15.65 -15.77 -2.73
N LEU A 111 15.15 -15.28 -3.86
CA LEU A 111 15.67 -15.54 -5.18
C LEU A 111 16.81 -14.57 -5.49
N GLU A 112 18.02 -14.92 -5.09
CA GLU A 112 19.20 -14.05 -5.30
C GLU A 112 19.56 -13.87 -6.79
N ARG A 113 19.35 -14.90 -7.62
CA ARG A 113 19.65 -14.80 -9.06
C ARG A 113 18.85 -13.68 -9.75
N PRO A 114 17.51 -13.62 -9.68
CA PRO A 114 16.76 -12.52 -10.27
C PRO A 114 17.04 -11.18 -9.58
N LEU A 115 17.31 -11.14 -8.27
CA LEU A 115 17.76 -9.93 -7.58
C LEU A 115 19.03 -9.37 -8.24
N ARG A 116 20.07 -10.20 -8.41
CA ARG A 116 21.34 -9.80 -9.03
C ARG A 116 21.20 -9.47 -10.51
N ALA A 117 20.26 -10.10 -11.21
CA ALA A 117 19.96 -9.75 -12.60
C ALA A 117 19.30 -8.36 -12.70
N ALA A 118 18.45 -8.00 -11.73
CA ALA A 118 17.74 -6.72 -11.71
C ALA A 118 18.60 -5.56 -11.16
N LEU A 119 19.53 -5.84 -10.24
CA LEU A 119 20.51 -4.90 -9.71
C LEU A 119 21.91 -5.54 -9.63
N PRO A 120 22.67 -5.56 -10.75
CA PRO A 120 24.00 -6.18 -10.80
C PRO A 120 25.00 -5.57 -9.81
N ASP A 121 24.95 -4.25 -9.62
CA ASP A 121 25.86 -3.50 -8.76
C ASP A 121 25.35 -3.32 -7.33
N PHE A 122 24.24 -3.97 -6.96
CA PHE A 122 23.76 -3.92 -5.58
C PHE A 122 24.82 -4.54 -4.66
N PRO A 123 25.07 -4.00 -3.45
CA PRO A 123 26.14 -4.53 -2.61
C PRO A 123 25.99 -6.03 -2.32
N GLU A 124 27.12 -6.74 -2.28
CA GLU A 124 27.15 -8.16 -1.91
C GLU A 124 26.65 -8.34 -0.47
N GLY A 125 25.90 -9.41 -0.21
CA GLY A 125 25.35 -9.68 1.12
C GLY A 125 24.25 -8.73 1.59
N MET A 126 23.76 -7.81 0.74
CA MET A 126 22.62 -6.93 1.04
C MET A 126 21.34 -7.40 0.34
N TYR A 127 20.20 -6.95 0.87
CA TYR A 127 18.85 -7.19 0.35
C TYR A 127 18.08 -5.85 0.19
N PRO A 128 17.42 -5.59 -0.95
CA PRO A 128 16.72 -4.34 -1.22
C PRO A 128 15.27 -4.38 -0.70
N VAL A 129 15.03 -3.90 0.52
CA VAL A 129 13.65 -3.74 1.02
C VAL A 129 13.01 -2.56 0.30
N LEU A 130 11.83 -2.77 -0.28
CA LEU A 130 11.03 -1.71 -0.88
C LEU A 130 10.19 -1.03 0.20
N LEU A 131 10.35 0.28 0.35
CA LEU A 131 9.38 1.13 1.05
C LEU A 131 8.50 1.81 -0.01
N GLN A 132 7.20 1.55 0.05
CA GLN A 132 6.22 2.22 -0.79
C GLN A 132 5.36 3.12 0.09
N ALA A 133 5.52 4.45 -0.05
CA ALA A 133 4.64 5.45 0.52
C ALA A 133 3.77 6.02 -0.61
N ALA A 134 2.46 5.78 -0.55
CA ALA A 134 1.56 6.09 -1.65
C ALA A 134 0.29 6.79 -1.18
N HIS A 135 -0.19 7.68 -2.04
CA HIS A 135 -1.56 8.13 -2.06
C HIS A 135 -2.28 7.42 -3.22
N ASP A 136 -3.31 6.66 -2.87
CA ASP A 136 -4.13 5.85 -3.75
C ASP A 136 -5.42 6.63 -4.02
N HIS A 137 -5.70 6.94 -5.29
CA HIS A 137 -6.86 7.76 -5.65
C HIS A 137 -7.51 7.33 -6.97
N ASP A 138 -8.77 7.76 -7.17
CA ASP A 138 -9.60 7.38 -8.34
C ASP A 138 -9.69 5.84 -8.52
N VAL A 139 -9.65 5.13 -7.39
CA VAL A 139 -9.67 3.67 -7.32
C VAL A 139 -11.10 3.18 -7.48
N GLY A 140 -11.35 2.23 -8.39
CA GLY A 140 -12.70 1.71 -8.58
C GLY A 140 -12.86 0.67 -9.68
N LEU A 141 -14.08 0.11 -9.73
CA LEU A 141 -14.61 -0.66 -10.86
C LEU A 141 -15.55 0.26 -11.63
N HIS A 142 -14.96 1.10 -12.48
CA HIS A 142 -15.62 2.24 -13.10
C HIS A 142 -16.83 1.87 -13.97
N GLY A 143 -16.78 0.73 -14.67
CA GLY A 143 -17.90 0.21 -15.47
C GLY A 143 -19.11 -0.23 -14.65
N LEU A 144 -18.96 -0.41 -13.34
CA LEU A 144 -20.05 -0.68 -12.40
C LEU A 144 -20.45 0.56 -11.58
N GLY A 145 -19.81 1.71 -11.81
CA GLY A 145 -20.03 2.94 -11.03
C GLY A 145 -19.55 2.82 -9.58
N PHE A 146 -18.67 1.87 -9.28
CA PHE A 146 -18.10 1.68 -7.95
C PHE A 146 -16.77 2.42 -7.84
N THR A 147 -16.65 3.28 -6.82
CA THR A 147 -15.44 4.02 -6.48
C THR A 147 -15.12 3.82 -5.01
N LEU A 148 -13.86 3.56 -4.71
CA LEU A 148 -13.31 3.55 -3.37
C LEU A 148 -12.88 4.99 -3.02
N PRO A 149 -13.14 5.48 -1.80
CA PRO A 149 -12.59 6.77 -1.37
C PRO A 149 -11.08 6.77 -1.47
N ASP A 150 -10.47 7.93 -1.73
CA ASP A 150 -9.02 8.06 -1.74
C ASP A 150 -8.45 7.72 -0.36
N PHE A 151 -7.23 7.18 -0.33
CA PHE A 151 -6.55 6.82 0.90
C PHE A 151 -5.04 6.82 0.71
N SER A 152 -4.33 6.95 1.82
CA SER A 152 -2.87 6.82 1.85
C SER A 152 -2.47 5.51 2.53
N ARG A 153 -1.34 4.96 2.10
CA ARG A 153 -0.71 3.77 2.68
C ARG A 153 0.81 3.86 2.67
N VAL A 154 1.43 3.20 3.63
CA VAL A 154 2.89 3.01 3.62
C VAL A 154 3.30 1.71 4.28
N GLY A 155 4.23 0.99 3.68
CA GLY A 155 4.71 -0.28 4.22
C GLY A 155 6.03 -0.72 3.61
N TYR A 156 6.67 -1.66 4.30
CA TYR A 156 7.84 -2.37 3.81
C TYR A 156 7.41 -3.63 3.07
N GLU A 157 8.04 -3.84 1.92
CA GLU A 157 7.79 -4.98 1.06
C GLU A 157 9.11 -5.63 0.67
N PHE A 158 9.09 -6.95 0.55
CA PHE A 158 10.26 -7.79 0.36
C PHE A 158 10.13 -8.46 -1.03
N PRO A 159 10.81 -7.94 -2.07
CA PRO A 159 10.75 -8.52 -3.42
C PRO A 159 11.61 -9.79 -3.57
N PHE A 160 11.47 -10.48 -4.70
CA PHE A 160 12.26 -11.69 -5.03
C PHE A 160 12.04 -12.85 -4.06
N ILE A 161 10.80 -13.05 -3.62
CA ILE A 161 10.43 -14.13 -2.71
C ILE A 161 9.92 -15.32 -3.51
N ASP A 162 10.43 -16.50 -3.20
CA ASP A 162 9.97 -17.78 -3.75
C ASP A 162 8.83 -18.32 -2.90
N LEU A 163 7.62 -17.80 -3.14
CA LEU A 163 6.42 -18.27 -2.47
C LEU A 163 6.07 -19.73 -2.85
N LEU A 164 6.35 -20.12 -4.10
CA LEU A 164 5.92 -21.41 -4.65
C LEU A 164 6.96 -22.53 -4.43
N GLY A 165 8.17 -22.19 -4.03
CA GLY A 165 9.29 -23.13 -3.88
C GLY A 165 9.79 -23.67 -5.23
N ASP A 166 9.57 -22.94 -6.33
CA ASP A 166 9.94 -23.38 -7.67
C ASP A 166 11.31 -22.84 -8.14
N GLY A 167 11.91 -21.93 -7.37
CA GLY A 167 13.23 -21.37 -7.63
C GLY A 167 13.28 -20.30 -8.71
N TYR A 168 12.15 -19.84 -9.26
CA TYR A 168 12.16 -18.81 -10.32
C TYR A 168 10.98 -17.84 -10.34
N SER A 169 9.81 -18.20 -9.81
CA SER A 169 8.65 -17.30 -9.76
C SER A 169 8.84 -16.25 -8.66
N SER A 170 9.02 -14.99 -9.04
CA SER A 170 9.30 -13.90 -8.09
C SER A 170 8.03 -13.24 -7.58
N PHE A 171 7.83 -13.30 -6.27
CA PHE A 171 6.76 -12.62 -5.55
C PHE A 171 7.32 -11.53 -4.66
N ARG A 172 6.45 -10.64 -4.21
CA ARG A 172 6.73 -9.62 -3.21
C ARG A 172 5.94 -9.92 -1.94
N TRP A 173 6.64 -10.11 -0.82
CA TRP A 173 5.99 -10.30 0.47
C TRP A 173 5.74 -8.94 1.12
N ALA A 174 4.48 -8.64 1.43
CA ALA A 174 4.01 -7.37 1.99
C ALA A 174 3.24 -7.64 3.31
N PRO A 175 3.95 -7.93 4.41
CA PRO A 175 3.33 -8.46 5.62
C PRO A 175 2.56 -7.43 6.45
N ALA A 176 2.96 -6.16 6.40
CA ALA A 176 2.40 -5.12 7.23
C ALA A 176 2.41 -3.77 6.52
N GLN A 177 1.39 -2.95 6.77
CA GLN A 177 1.32 -1.59 6.26
C GLN A 177 0.47 -0.70 7.17
N PHE A 178 0.78 0.60 7.14
CA PHE A 178 -0.12 1.64 7.59
C PHE A 178 -1.12 1.92 6.47
N LEU A 179 -2.39 2.14 6.83
CA LEU A 179 -3.44 2.48 5.89
C LEU A 179 -4.41 3.49 6.53
N SER A 180 -4.95 4.41 5.75
CA SER A 180 -5.82 5.49 6.26
C SER A 180 -7.00 4.91 7.06
N ALA A 181 -7.09 5.28 8.34
CA ALA A 181 -8.01 4.65 9.28
C ALA A 181 -9.49 4.83 8.93
N ASP A 182 -9.81 5.89 8.19
CA ASP A 182 -11.14 6.24 7.72
C ASP A 182 -11.57 5.49 6.43
N ASN A 183 -10.68 4.70 5.83
CA ASN A 183 -11.00 3.86 4.69
C ASN A 183 -11.17 2.39 5.10
N GLU A 184 -12.29 2.08 5.76
CA GLU A 184 -12.58 0.73 6.28
C GLU A 184 -12.53 -0.36 5.20
N MET A 185 -12.94 -0.04 3.98
CA MET A 185 -12.94 -1.00 2.88
C MET A 185 -11.52 -1.38 2.46
N ALA A 186 -10.62 -0.40 2.33
CA ALA A 186 -9.21 -0.66 2.04
C ALA A 186 -8.51 -1.38 3.21
N VAL A 187 -8.85 -1.02 4.46
CA VAL A 187 -8.34 -1.69 5.66
C VAL A 187 -8.74 -3.17 5.68
N ASN A 188 -10.02 -3.47 5.49
CA ASN A 188 -10.53 -4.84 5.54
C ASN A 188 -10.06 -5.64 4.32
N GLY A 189 -10.09 -5.06 3.12
CA GLY A 189 -9.57 -5.70 1.91
C GLY A 189 -8.10 -6.10 2.05
N SER A 190 -7.28 -5.25 2.67
CA SER A 190 -5.87 -5.60 2.97
C SER A 190 -5.73 -6.73 3.99
N ARG A 191 -6.56 -6.74 5.06
CA ARG A 191 -6.57 -7.80 6.08
C ARG A 191 -6.98 -9.15 5.51
N ASP A 192 -7.85 -9.17 4.51
CA ASP A 192 -8.31 -10.40 3.86
C ASP A 192 -7.17 -11.14 3.11
N TYR A 193 -6.07 -10.47 2.77
CA TYR A 193 -4.84 -11.10 2.26
C TYR A 193 -3.89 -11.60 3.37
N GLY A 194 -4.24 -11.36 4.64
CA GLY A 194 -3.39 -11.66 5.80
C GLY A 194 -2.42 -10.54 6.17
N THR A 195 -2.54 -9.35 5.58
CA THR A 195 -1.69 -8.20 5.90
C THR A 195 -2.02 -7.66 7.28
N ILE A 196 -0.99 -7.41 8.09
CA ILE A 196 -1.11 -6.67 9.34
C ILE A 196 -1.32 -5.20 8.99
N VAL A 197 -2.56 -4.73 9.10
CA VAL A 197 -2.89 -3.33 8.85
C VAL A 197 -2.83 -2.57 10.15
N HIS A 198 -2.06 -1.47 10.15
CA HIS A 198 -2.05 -0.42 11.17
C HIS A 198 -2.95 0.73 10.69
N PRO A 199 -4.23 0.81 11.12
CA PRO A 199 -5.08 1.95 10.77
C PRO A 199 -4.45 3.23 11.31
N ALA A 200 -4.23 4.21 10.43
CA ALA A 200 -3.37 5.33 10.71
C ALA A 200 -3.92 6.67 10.22
N THR A 201 -3.45 7.74 10.84
CA THR A 201 -3.56 9.10 10.31
C THR A 201 -2.30 9.43 9.52
N PHE A 202 -2.46 10.14 8.40
CA PHE A 202 -1.37 10.49 7.49
C PHE A 202 -1.09 11.99 7.49
N ASP A 203 0.19 12.33 7.26
CA ASP A 203 0.65 13.70 7.08
C ASP A 203 1.58 13.81 5.85
N PRO A 204 1.13 14.44 4.74
CA PRO A 204 -0.20 15.01 4.56
C PRO A 204 -1.28 13.93 4.47
N ALA A 205 -2.53 14.29 4.78
CA ALA A 205 -3.65 13.35 4.73
C ALA A 205 -4.05 12.97 3.29
N CYS A 206 -3.79 13.87 2.34
CA CYS A 206 -4.45 13.91 1.02
C CYS A 206 -3.51 13.90 -0.17
N ASP A 207 -2.20 13.82 0.08
CA ASP A 207 -1.19 13.96 -0.97
C ASP A 207 -0.07 12.95 -0.74
N ALA A 208 0.71 12.68 -1.79
CA ALA A 208 1.85 11.77 -1.70
C ALA A 208 3.01 12.32 -0.84
N PHE A 209 3.04 13.62 -0.57
CA PHE A 209 3.98 14.30 0.34
C PHE A 209 3.61 15.78 0.47
N ARG A 210 4.17 16.47 1.47
CA ARG A 210 4.12 17.94 1.60
C ARG A 210 5.51 18.54 1.82
N PRO A 211 5.75 19.81 1.48
CA PRO A 211 6.97 20.48 1.91
C PRO A 211 7.04 20.63 3.44
N SER A 212 8.26 20.55 3.96
CA SER A 212 8.67 20.88 5.32
C SER A 212 9.21 22.31 5.37
N GLU A 213 9.38 22.84 6.59
CA GLU A 213 9.96 24.18 6.82
C GLU A 213 11.39 24.30 6.26
N ASP A 214 12.15 23.20 6.30
CA ASP A 214 13.54 23.14 5.81
C ASP A 214 13.64 22.88 4.29
N GLY A 215 12.52 22.91 3.57
CA GLY A 215 12.47 22.71 2.11
C GLY A 215 12.58 21.26 1.64
N LYS A 216 12.65 20.29 2.56
CA LYS A 216 12.50 18.85 2.26
C LYS A 216 11.03 18.48 2.09
N LEU A 217 10.76 17.31 1.57
CA LEU A 217 9.42 16.73 1.46
C LEU A 217 9.20 15.70 2.57
N LEU A 218 7.98 15.62 3.07
CA LEU A 218 7.58 14.75 4.17
C LEU A 218 6.36 13.91 3.79
N PHE A 219 6.39 12.65 4.21
CA PHE A 219 5.23 11.77 4.27
C PHE A 219 5.30 10.99 5.59
N GLY A 220 4.23 10.99 6.36
CA GLY A 220 4.17 10.36 7.67
C GLY A 220 2.88 9.58 7.90
N ALA A 221 2.98 8.51 8.67
CA ALA A 221 1.87 7.71 9.16
C ALA A 221 2.01 7.47 10.66
N LYS A 222 0.89 7.51 11.39
CA LYS A 222 0.82 7.22 12.82
C LYS A 222 -0.42 6.38 13.13
N SER A 223 -0.23 5.26 13.80
CA SER A 223 -1.28 4.39 14.32
C SER A 223 -1.27 4.43 15.86
N ALA A 224 -2.44 4.38 16.48
CA ALA A 224 -2.57 4.36 17.93
C ALA A 224 -2.60 2.94 18.52
N GLU A 225 -3.01 1.94 17.73
CA GLU A 225 -3.24 0.57 18.22
C GLU A 225 -2.68 -0.49 17.26
N PRO A 226 -1.47 -1.03 17.53
CA PRO A 226 -0.49 -0.54 18.52
C PRO A 226 0.03 0.86 18.15
N GLU A 227 0.62 1.55 19.12
CA GLU A 227 1.34 2.80 18.86
C GLU A 227 2.54 2.51 17.96
N SER A 228 2.44 2.97 16.72
CA SER A 228 3.46 2.80 15.70
C SER A 228 3.47 4.00 14.75
N SER A 229 4.62 4.23 14.13
CA SER A 229 4.75 5.33 13.18
C SER A 229 5.78 5.03 12.11
N LEU A 230 5.64 5.69 10.96
CA LEU A 230 6.62 5.71 9.89
C LEU A 230 6.67 7.11 9.30
N THR A 231 7.86 7.68 9.20
CA THR A 231 8.12 8.98 8.58
C THR A 231 9.16 8.81 7.49
N LEU A 232 8.89 9.37 6.32
CA LEU A 232 9.81 9.50 5.20
C LEU A 232 10.07 10.99 4.96
N GLU A 233 11.33 11.39 5.09
CA GLU A 233 11.80 12.74 4.78
C GLU A 233 12.78 12.67 3.61
N PHE A 234 12.58 13.47 2.56
CA PHE A 234 13.37 13.34 1.34
C PHE A 234 13.49 14.63 0.53
N THR A 235 14.46 14.66 -0.38
CA THR A 235 14.53 15.62 -1.47
C THR A 235 14.10 14.96 -2.77
N ARG A 236 13.48 15.75 -3.66
CA ARG A 236 13.05 15.31 -4.99
C ARG A 236 13.76 16.15 -6.05
N THR A 237 14.42 15.48 -6.99
CA THR A 237 15.09 16.12 -8.12
C THR A 237 14.48 15.61 -9.42
N ALA A 238 13.80 16.49 -10.15
CA ALA A 238 13.20 16.15 -11.43
C ALA A 238 14.24 16.12 -12.57
N GLY A 239 13.92 15.37 -13.63
CA GLY A 239 14.71 15.29 -14.86
C GLY A 239 15.43 13.96 -15.02
N ALA A 240 15.48 13.48 -16.27
CA ALA A 240 16.05 12.17 -16.63
C ALA A 240 17.48 11.96 -16.08
N GLN A 241 18.33 12.99 -16.18
CA GLN A 241 19.71 12.93 -15.69
C GLN A 241 19.82 12.65 -14.18
N ALA A 242 18.88 13.18 -13.39
CA ALA A 242 18.87 12.97 -11.95
C ALA A 242 18.48 11.51 -11.63
N VAL A 243 17.50 10.97 -12.36
CA VAL A 243 17.06 9.57 -12.24
C VAL A 243 18.15 8.60 -12.70
N ASP A 244 18.80 8.88 -13.83
CA ASP A 244 19.89 8.06 -14.37
C ASP A 244 21.12 8.03 -13.47
N ALA A 245 21.30 9.05 -12.62
CA ALA A 245 22.38 9.12 -11.65
C ALA A 245 22.11 8.33 -10.36
N GLN A 246 20.89 7.79 -10.16
CA GLN A 246 20.55 7.03 -8.96
C GLN A 246 21.06 5.59 -9.02
N PRO A 247 21.30 4.94 -7.85
CA PRO A 247 21.73 3.55 -7.80
C PRO A 247 20.67 2.55 -8.30
N TYR A 248 19.40 2.97 -8.37
CA TYR A 248 18.27 2.10 -8.71
C TYR A 248 17.52 2.64 -9.94
N PRO A 249 17.58 1.96 -11.09
CA PRO A 249 16.91 2.45 -12.31
C PRO A 249 15.39 2.30 -12.21
N VAL A 250 14.63 3.11 -12.96
CA VAL A 250 13.16 3.00 -13.04
C VAL A 250 12.71 1.58 -13.44
N ALA A 251 13.47 0.92 -14.32
CA ALA A 251 13.20 -0.45 -14.73
C ALA A 251 13.23 -1.46 -13.56
N PHE A 252 14.05 -1.21 -12.55
CA PHE A 252 14.08 -2.02 -11.33
C PHE A 252 12.79 -1.82 -10.50
N PHE A 253 12.37 -0.56 -10.27
CA PHE A 253 11.11 -0.27 -9.59
C PHE A 253 9.91 -0.86 -10.33
N ARG A 254 9.87 -0.74 -11.66
CA ARG A 254 8.84 -1.39 -12.48
C ARG A 254 8.83 -2.90 -12.27
N ASN A 255 9.99 -3.55 -12.24
CA ASN A 255 10.06 -4.99 -11.99
C ASN A 255 9.50 -5.37 -10.61
N ILE A 256 10.04 -4.81 -9.53
CA ILE A 256 9.67 -5.23 -8.17
C ILE A 256 8.25 -4.82 -7.78
N THR A 257 7.76 -3.69 -8.30
CA THR A 257 6.40 -3.23 -7.99
C THR A 257 5.32 -3.97 -8.77
N ASN A 258 5.68 -4.59 -9.89
CA ASN A 258 4.77 -5.45 -10.66
C ASN A 258 4.89 -6.93 -10.30
N GLN A 259 5.81 -7.35 -9.42
CA GLN A 259 5.78 -8.71 -8.85
C GLN A 259 4.48 -8.91 -8.06
N PRO A 260 3.81 -10.09 -8.17
CA PRO A 260 2.60 -10.33 -7.42
C PRO A 260 2.87 -10.28 -5.93
N SER A 261 1.98 -9.61 -5.21
CA SER A 261 2.11 -9.37 -3.77
C SER A 261 1.33 -10.39 -2.96
N PHE A 262 1.80 -10.69 -1.75
CA PHE A 262 1.11 -11.56 -0.79
C PHE A 262 1.53 -11.23 0.64
N ALA A 263 0.70 -11.59 1.63
CA ALA A 263 1.07 -11.53 3.05
C ALA A 263 1.18 -12.93 3.67
N ASP A 264 0.07 -13.67 3.80
CA ASP A 264 0.09 -15.00 4.42
C ASP A 264 0.42 -16.15 3.45
N GLY A 265 0.31 -15.88 2.14
CA GLY A 265 0.54 -16.81 1.03
C GLY A 265 -0.69 -17.61 0.59
N SER A 266 -1.87 -17.32 1.14
CA SER A 266 -3.14 -18.00 0.83
C SER A 266 -3.83 -17.43 -0.43
N LYS A 267 -3.61 -16.14 -0.68
CA LYS A 267 -4.10 -15.35 -1.81
C LYS A 267 -2.99 -14.42 -2.26
N CYS A 268 -2.97 -14.16 -3.55
CA CYS A 268 -2.04 -13.21 -4.14
C CYS A 268 -2.82 -12.09 -4.81
N ASP A 269 -2.27 -10.89 -4.69
CA ASP A 269 -2.68 -9.75 -5.48
C ASP A 269 -1.70 -9.58 -6.66
N GLN A 270 -2.26 -9.29 -7.84
CA GLN A 270 -1.49 -8.88 -9.00
C GLN A 270 -1.93 -7.48 -9.42
N MET A 271 -1.40 -6.49 -8.74
CA MET A 271 -1.44 -5.09 -9.16
C MET A 271 -0.36 -4.79 -10.21
N ILE A 272 -0.79 -4.56 -11.45
CA ILE A 272 0.07 -4.19 -12.57
C ILE A 272 0.10 -2.66 -12.66
N ARG A 273 1.24 -2.06 -12.35
CA ARG A 273 1.49 -0.63 -12.50
C ARG A 273 2.01 -0.30 -13.89
N LEU A 274 1.43 0.72 -14.49
CA LEU A 274 1.76 1.21 -15.83
C LEU A 274 2.70 2.42 -15.72
N PHE A 275 3.93 2.25 -16.23
CA PHE A 275 4.97 3.28 -16.24
C PHE A 275 5.06 4.03 -17.59
N ASN A 276 4.13 3.78 -18.49
CA ASN A 276 4.05 4.32 -19.85
C ASN A 276 2.82 5.22 -20.09
N THR A 277 2.07 5.56 -19.04
CA THR A 277 0.90 6.45 -19.15
C THR A 277 1.29 7.93 -19.04
N THR A 278 0.35 8.83 -19.31
CA THR A 278 0.53 10.28 -19.10
C THR A 278 0.91 10.66 -17.66
N LEU A 279 0.60 9.80 -16.68
CA LEU A 279 0.95 10.00 -15.27
C LEU A 279 2.44 9.78 -14.97
N SER A 280 3.13 9.02 -15.82
CA SER A 280 4.48 8.52 -15.61
C SER A 280 5.45 8.90 -16.74
N GLN A 281 5.01 9.75 -17.66
CA GLN A 281 5.75 10.14 -18.86
C GLN A 281 5.94 11.66 -18.93
N ASP A 282 7.02 12.09 -19.59
CA ASP A 282 7.27 13.50 -19.86
C ASP A 282 6.16 14.10 -20.75
N PRO A 283 5.84 15.39 -20.58
CA PRO A 283 6.46 16.36 -19.66
C PRO A 283 5.80 16.45 -18.29
N LEU A 284 4.75 15.67 -18.02
CA LEU A 284 3.85 15.90 -16.88
C LEU A 284 4.16 15.02 -15.66
N GLY A 285 4.65 13.81 -15.88
CA GLY A 285 4.67 12.77 -14.85
C GLY A 285 5.95 11.95 -14.80
N ALA A 286 7.01 12.36 -15.52
CA ALA A 286 8.26 11.62 -15.53
C ALA A 286 8.77 11.36 -14.09
N PRO A 287 9.30 10.15 -13.82
CA PRO A 287 9.86 9.83 -12.51
C PRO A 287 10.87 10.88 -12.06
N ALA A 288 10.87 11.19 -10.78
CA ALA A 288 11.85 12.08 -10.16
C ALA A 288 12.71 11.31 -9.18
N ALA A 289 14.00 11.66 -9.14
CA ALA A 289 14.94 11.07 -8.21
C ALA A 289 14.62 11.50 -6.77
N VAL A 290 14.63 10.54 -5.86
CA VAL A 290 14.40 10.70 -4.43
C VAL A 290 15.62 10.24 -3.64
N LYS A 291 16.05 11.08 -2.69
CA LYS A 291 17.05 10.74 -1.67
C LYS A 291 16.57 11.23 -0.32
N GLY A 292 16.61 10.39 0.69
CA GLY A 292 16.04 10.73 1.98
C GLY A 292 16.37 9.76 3.08
N ARG A 293 15.57 9.84 4.14
CA ARG A 293 15.69 9.03 5.33
C ARG A 293 14.30 8.56 5.76
N VAL A 294 14.21 7.28 6.11
CA VAL A 294 13.05 6.72 6.79
C VAL A 294 13.32 6.60 8.29
N SER A 295 12.29 6.78 9.10
CA SER A 295 12.28 6.47 10.52
C SER A 295 10.97 5.82 10.88
N ALA A 296 11.01 4.69 11.57
CA ALA A 296 9.89 3.87 11.88
C ALA A 296 9.95 3.42 13.35
N THR A 297 8.80 3.07 13.91
CA THR A 297 8.68 2.59 15.29
C THR A 297 7.57 1.58 15.36
N ASN A 298 7.84 0.42 15.97
CA ASN A 298 6.87 -0.65 16.23
C ASN A 298 6.11 -1.12 14.96
N VAL A 299 6.79 -1.18 13.81
CA VAL A 299 6.19 -1.66 12.54
C VAL A 299 6.00 -3.17 12.48
N GLY A 300 6.39 -3.89 13.54
CA GLY A 300 6.19 -5.35 13.66
C GLY A 300 7.13 -6.21 12.82
N LEU A 301 8.23 -5.64 12.29
CA LEU A 301 9.14 -6.31 11.35
C LEU A 301 10.62 -6.28 11.77
N GLY A 302 10.90 -6.01 13.04
CA GLY A 302 12.26 -5.95 13.59
C GLY A 302 12.89 -4.55 13.55
N GLU A 303 13.92 -4.37 14.37
CA GLU A 303 14.62 -3.08 14.56
C GLU A 303 15.45 -2.69 13.32
N GLU A 304 15.78 -3.65 12.45
CA GLU A 304 16.51 -3.39 11.21
C GLU A 304 15.74 -2.50 10.21
N LEU A 305 14.43 -2.30 10.44
CA LEU A 305 13.59 -1.42 9.65
C LEU A 305 13.22 -0.11 10.38
N ASP A 306 13.75 0.13 11.59
CA ASP A 306 13.42 1.34 12.36
C ASP A 306 13.97 2.63 11.72
N GLY A 307 14.92 2.52 10.78
CA GLY A 307 15.32 3.67 10.00
C GLY A 307 16.58 3.47 9.18
N GLY A 308 16.80 4.40 8.25
CA GLY A 308 17.99 4.39 7.40
C GLY A 308 17.92 5.42 6.29
N GLU A 309 19.05 5.60 5.62
CA GLU A 309 19.12 6.35 4.37
C GLU A 309 18.46 5.52 3.26
N VAL A 310 17.68 6.20 2.42
CA VAL A 310 16.94 5.58 1.33
C VAL A 310 17.11 6.37 0.04
N GLU A 311 17.13 5.66 -1.07
CA GLU A 311 17.16 6.24 -2.42
C GLU A 311 16.13 5.54 -3.29
N GLY A 312 15.56 6.27 -4.24
CA GLY A 312 14.61 5.70 -5.19
C GLY A 312 13.88 6.77 -6.00
N ILE A 313 12.65 6.51 -6.41
CA ILE A 313 11.91 7.40 -7.30
C ILE A 313 10.58 7.85 -6.71
N HIS A 314 10.17 9.05 -7.08
CA HIS A 314 8.79 9.49 -6.95
C HIS A 314 8.11 9.43 -8.32
N VAL A 315 6.95 8.79 -8.42
CA VAL A 315 6.22 8.59 -9.67
C VAL A 315 4.73 8.32 -9.41
N ALA A 316 3.87 8.92 -10.23
CA ALA A 316 2.46 8.56 -10.32
C ALA A 316 2.25 7.50 -11.40
N THR A 317 1.55 6.41 -11.09
CA THR A 317 1.28 5.33 -12.05
C THR A 317 -0.18 4.95 -11.99
N ALA A 318 -0.81 4.76 -13.16
CA ALA A 318 -2.06 4.03 -13.22
C ALA A 318 -1.80 2.55 -12.89
N PHE A 319 -2.80 1.85 -12.37
CA PHE A 319 -2.72 0.41 -12.16
C PHE A 319 -3.98 -0.32 -12.58
N VAL A 320 -3.80 -1.60 -12.95
CA VAL A 320 -4.86 -2.59 -13.09
C VAL A 320 -4.62 -3.66 -12.03
N GLU A 321 -5.64 -3.97 -11.23
CA GLU A 321 -5.50 -4.91 -10.12
C GLU A 321 -6.34 -6.16 -10.37
N ASN A 322 -5.67 -7.32 -10.31
CA ASN A 322 -6.29 -8.64 -10.33
C ASN A 322 -6.23 -9.22 -8.91
N ASN A 323 -7.35 -9.08 -8.20
CA ASN A 323 -7.47 -9.41 -6.78
C ASN A 323 -7.79 -10.89 -6.52
N TYR A 324 -7.47 -11.36 -5.29
CA TYR A 324 -7.84 -12.66 -4.74
C TYR A 324 -7.42 -13.87 -5.59
N LEU A 325 -6.28 -13.78 -6.26
CA LEU A 325 -5.78 -14.85 -7.12
C LEU A 325 -5.26 -16.03 -6.31
N ASP A 326 -5.39 -17.22 -6.89
CA ASP A 326 -4.59 -18.37 -6.45
C ASP A 326 -3.12 -18.10 -6.81
N CYS A 327 -2.26 -18.01 -5.81
CA CYS A 327 -0.83 -17.78 -6.00
C CYS A 327 -0.18 -18.80 -6.96
N GLN A 328 -0.67 -20.04 -7.01
CA GLN A 328 -0.15 -21.05 -7.94
C GLN A 328 -0.41 -20.69 -9.42
N SER A 329 -1.50 -19.95 -9.70
CA SER A 329 -1.83 -19.51 -11.06
C SER A 329 -0.84 -18.46 -11.61
N LEU A 330 -0.03 -17.86 -10.74
CA LEU A 330 0.96 -16.83 -11.07
C LEU A 330 2.38 -17.40 -11.29
N LYS A 331 2.51 -18.73 -11.35
CA LYS A 331 3.77 -19.40 -11.65
C LYS A 331 4.38 -18.91 -12.96
N GLY A 332 5.65 -18.54 -12.92
CA GLY A 332 6.42 -18.03 -14.06
C GLY A 332 6.14 -16.58 -14.44
N TYR A 333 5.32 -15.87 -13.67
CA TYR A 333 5.13 -14.44 -13.88
C TYR A 333 6.41 -13.67 -13.52
N MET A 334 6.91 -12.83 -14.44
CA MET A 334 8.24 -12.18 -14.33
C MET A 334 8.19 -10.68 -14.00
N GLY A 335 7.05 -10.13 -13.55
CA GLY A 335 6.99 -8.73 -13.10
C GLY A 335 7.03 -7.69 -14.22
N THR A 336 6.71 -8.06 -15.46
CA THR A 336 6.68 -7.13 -16.60
C THR A 336 5.33 -7.03 -17.29
N GLY A 337 4.26 -7.62 -16.73
CA GLY A 337 2.96 -7.62 -17.41
C GLY A 337 2.98 -8.34 -18.78
N GLY A 338 3.96 -9.22 -19.03
CA GLY A 338 4.16 -9.82 -20.35
C GLY A 338 4.41 -8.79 -21.48
N SER A 339 4.46 -9.28 -22.73
CA SER A 339 4.47 -8.43 -23.92
C SER A 339 3.05 -7.89 -24.15
N GLY A 340 2.71 -6.80 -23.49
CA GLY A 340 1.37 -6.22 -23.58
C GLY A 340 1.06 -5.32 -22.40
N ASP A 341 1.19 -5.79 -21.16
CA ASP A 341 0.55 -5.10 -20.03
C ASP A 341 1.41 -4.04 -19.34
N SER A 342 2.69 -3.87 -19.73
CA SER A 342 3.50 -2.68 -19.35
C SER A 342 3.70 -1.68 -20.50
N ASP A 343 3.15 -2.00 -21.69
CA ASP A 343 3.33 -1.25 -22.94
C ASP A 343 2.00 -0.76 -23.55
N VAL A 344 0.87 -0.84 -22.84
CA VAL A 344 -0.41 -0.20 -23.25
C VAL A 344 -0.45 1.26 -22.84
#